data_AF-A0A090GII3-F1
#
_entry.id   AF-A0A090GII3-F1
#
_cell.length_a   1.000
_cell.length_b   1.000
_cell.length_c   1.000
_cell.angle_alpha   90.00
_cell.angle_beta   90.00
_cell.angle_gamma   90.00
#
_symmetry.space_group_name_H-M   'P 1'
#
loop_
_entity.id
_entity.type
_entity.pdbx_description
1 polymer ?
#
loop_
_entity_poly.entity_id
_entity_poly.type
_entity_poly.pdbx_seq_one_letter_code
_entity_poly.pdbx_strand_id
1 'polypeptide(L)' 'MQRHLPPNAFYPEDLDVLKRVFDVVCAERGCQPGSPDAEATALLLVNMFEGGRRTEEELLEAVQTRQAYRKAS' A
#
# COMPACT_ATOMS: atom_id res chain seq x y z
N MET A 1 9.58 -15.76 24.81
CA MET A 1 10.51 -15.24 23.78
C MET A 1 9.78 -14.15 22.98
N GLN A 2 9.71 -12.93 23.51
CA GLN A 2 9.09 -11.82 22.78
C GLN A 2 10.10 -11.34 21.73
N ARG A 3 9.81 -11.57 20.46
CA ARG A 3 10.63 -11.07 19.34
C ARG A 3 10.36 -9.57 19.25
N HIS A 4 11.22 -8.77 19.87
CA HIS A 4 11.26 -7.33 19.62
C HIS A 4 11.82 -7.11 18.22
N LEU A 5 10.94 -7.13 17.23
CA LEU A 5 11.23 -6.61 15.89
C LEU A 5 11.36 -5.07 16.01
N PRO A 6 12.25 -4.44 15.22
CA PRO A 6 12.34 -2.98 15.19
C PRO A 6 10.97 -2.38 14.83
N PRO A 7 10.64 -1.16 15.29
CA PRO A 7 9.33 -0.54 15.10
C PRO A 7 8.90 -0.37 13.63
N ASN A 8 9.84 -0.56 12.67
CA ASN A 8 9.62 -0.50 11.22
C ASN A 8 9.68 -1.89 10.55
N ALA A 9 9.53 -2.98 11.29
CA ALA A 9 9.51 -4.29 10.69
C ALA A 9 8.10 -4.66 10.21
N PHE A 10 8.01 -5.19 9.00
CA PHE A 10 6.78 -5.78 8.47
C PHE A 10 6.55 -7.15 9.09
N TYR A 11 5.40 -7.34 9.71
CA TYR A 11 4.90 -8.66 10.06
C TYR A 11 4.24 -9.31 8.85
N PRO A 12 4.13 -10.65 8.79
CA PRO A 12 3.46 -11.33 7.69
C PRO A 12 2.02 -10.83 7.45
N GLU A 13 1.30 -10.52 8.53
CA GLU A 13 -0.03 -9.92 8.49
C GLU A 13 -0.06 -8.52 7.86
N ASP A 14 0.98 -7.71 8.08
CA ASP A 14 1.10 -6.40 7.44
C ASP A 14 1.33 -6.53 5.93
N LEU A 15 2.14 -7.51 5.52
CA LEU A 15 2.36 -7.81 4.11
C LEU A 15 1.10 -8.32 3.43
N ASP A 16 0.28 -9.11 4.13
CA ASP A 16 -1.02 -9.57 3.62
C ASP A 16 -1.98 -8.38 3.40
N VAL A 17 -2.03 -7.42 4.32
CA VAL A 17 -2.82 -6.18 4.16
C VAL A 17 -2.31 -5.37 2.96
N LEU A 18 -1.00 -5.11 2.90
CA LEU A 18 -0.39 -4.38 1.79
C LEU A 18 -0.66 -5.04 0.44
N LYS A 19 -0.59 -6.38 0.39
CA LYS A 19 -0.87 -7.14 -0.82
C LYS A 19 -2.33 -7.03 -1.24
N ARG A 20 -3.29 -7.15 -0.32
CA ARG A 20 -4.73 -7.01 -0.63
C ARG A 20 -5.04 -5.64 -1.23
N VAL A 21 -4.55 -4.58 -0.58
CA VAL A 21 -4.74 -3.20 -1.06
C VAL A 21 -4.09 -3.03 -2.43
N PHE A 22 -2.87 -3.56 -2.61
CA PHE A 22 -2.16 -3.51 -3.88
C PHE A 22 -2.94 -4.20 -5.01
N ASP A 23 -3.45 -5.40 -4.76
CA ASP A 23 -4.20 -6.18 -5.75
C ASP A 23 -5.47 -5.43 -6.17
N VAL A 24 -6.20 -4.83 -5.21
CA VAL A 24 -7.39 -4.01 -5.49
C VAL A 24 -7.03 -2.82 -6.36
N VAL A 25 -6.03 -2.03 -5.97
CA VAL A 25 -5.62 -0.82 -6.71
C VAL A 25 -5.09 -1.18 -8.09
N CYS A 26 -4.37 -2.29 -8.23
CA CYS A 26 -3.88 -2.76 -9.53
C CYS A 26 -5.03 -3.21 -10.42
N ALA A 27 -6.04 -3.91 -9.89
CA ALA A 27 -7.22 -4.32 -10.65
C ALA A 27 -8.01 -3.11 -11.15
N GLU A 28 -8.20 -2.06 -10.33
CA GLU A 28 -8.92 -0.84 -10.71
C GLU A 28 -8.20 -0.05 -11.81
N ARG A 29 -6.86 -0.05 -11.79
CA ARG A 29 -6.03 0.70 -12.74
C ARG A 29 -5.65 -0.10 -13.98
N GLY A 30 -5.91 -1.41 -14.00
CA GLY A 30 -5.40 -2.31 -15.03
C GLY A 30 -3.87 -2.46 -14.98
N CYS A 31 -3.25 -2.30 -13.80
CA CYS A 31 -1.82 -2.48 -13.65
C CYS A 31 -1.44 -3.94 -13.88
N GLN A 32 -0.42 -4.18 -14.71
CA GLN A 32 0.16 -5.51 -14.83
C GLN A 32 1.20 -5.74 -13.71
N PRO A 33 1.23 -6.92 -13.07
CA PRO A 33 2.29 -7.26 -12.12
C PRO A 33 3.67 -7.07 -12.77
N GLY A 34 4.56 -6.35 -12.08
CA GLY A 34 5.90 -6.03 -12.60
C GLY A 34 5.95 -4.84 -13.57
N SER A 35 4.84 -4.15 -13.82
CA SER A 35 4.88 -2.87 -14.53
C SER A 35 5.43 -1.76 -13.62
N PRO A 36 5.96 -0.67 -14.20
CA PRO A 36 6.37 0.51 -13.42
C PRO A 36 5.24 1.10 -12.57
N ASP A 37 3.99 1.02 -13.05
CA ASP A 37 2.82 1.52 -12.33
C ASP A 37 2.47 0.64 -11.12
N ALA A 38 2.64 -0.67 -11.26
CA ALA A 38 2.51 -1.61 -10.16
C ALA A 38 3.60 -1.32 -9.11
N GLU A 39 4.87 -1.22 -9.52
CA GLU A 39 5.98 -0.91 -8.61
C GLU A 39 5.78 0.43 -7.87
N ALA A 40 5.36 1.48 -8.57
CA ALA A 40 5.06 2.77 -7.96
C ALA A 40 3.92 2.69 -6.94
N THR A 41 2.94 1.82 -7.18
CA THR A 41 1.84 1.56 -6.24
C THR A 41 2.31 0.81 -5.01
N ALA A 42 3.15 -0.22 -5.17
CA ALA A 42 3.74 -0.94 -4.04
C ALA A 42 4.59 -0.01 -3.16
N LEU A 43 5.47 0.80 -3.77
CA LEU A 43 6.28 1.78 -3.05
C LEU A 43 5.43 2.80 -2.30
N LEU A 44 4.32 3.25 -2.89
CA LEU A 44 3.41 4.16 -2.23
C LEU A 44 2.79 3.54 -0.98
N LEU A 45 2.30 2.31 -1.07
CA LEU A 45 1.67 1.60 0.03
C LEU A 45 2.65 1.34 1.18
N VAL A 46 3.87 0.93 0.87
CA VAL A 46 4.95 0.76 1.86
C VAL A 46 5.24 2.07 2.59
N ASN A 47 5.41 3.17 1.87
CA ASN A 47 5.66 4.48 2.50
C ASN A 47 4.48 4.94 3.39
N MET A 48 3.24 4.68 2.97
CA MET A 48 2.06 5.00 3.79
C MET A 48 2.01 4.16 5.06
N PHE A 49 2.41 2.89 4.97
CA PHE A 49 2.46 1.97 6.10
C PHE A 49 3.53 2.36 7.12
N GLU A 50 4.74 2.67 6.65
CA GLU A 50 5.81 3.22 7.50
C GLU A 50 5.41 4.58 8.10
N GLY A 51 4.57 5.36 7.41
CA GLY A 51 3.98 6.61 7.88
C GLY A 51 2.87 6.44 8.93
N GLY A 52 2.51 5.22 9.32
CA GLY A 52 1.58 4.93 10.41
C GLY A 52 0.17 4.47 10.00
N ARG A 53 -0.14 4.41 8.68
CA ARG A 53 -1.42 3.85 8.20
C ARG A 53 -1.30 2.34 8.10
N ARG A 54 -1.97 1.60 8.98
CA ARG A 54 -1.74 0.15 9.10
C ARG A 54 -2.93 -0.70 8.67
N THR A 55 -4.09 -0.10 8.44
CA THR A 55 -5.28 -0.84 8.02
C THR A 55 -5.49 -0.76 6.50
N GLU A 56 -6.19 -1.77 5.97
CA GLU A 56 -6.60 -1.81 4.57
C GLU A 56 -7.42 -0.57 4.18
N GLU A 57 -8.34 -0.14 5.04
CA GLU A 57 -9.19 1.03 4.83
C GLU A 57 -8.38 2.32 4.78
N GLU A 58 -7.46 2.54 5.71
CA GLU A 58 -6.59 3.74 5.73
C GLU A 58 -5.70 3.83 4.49
N LEU A 59 -5.16 2.68 4.05
CA LEU A 59 -4.31 2.60 2.86
C LEU A 59 -5.13 2.85 1.59
N LEU A 60 -6.32 2.24 1.47
CA LEU A 60 -7.22 2.46 0.34
C LEU A 60 -7.69 3.91 0.26
N GLU A 61 -8.10 4.52 1.38
CA GLU A 61 -8.50 5.92 1.44
C GLU A 61 -7.34 6.82 0.99
N ALA A 62 -6.16 6.64 1.57
CA ALA A 62 -4.99 7.46 1.23
C ALA A 62 -4.60 7.36 -0.25
N VAL A 63 -4.71 6.16 -0.83
CA VAL A 63 -4.48 5.93 -2.26
C VAL A 63 -5.58 6.59 -3.12
N GLN A 64 -6.84 6.55 -2.70
CA GLN A 64 -7.95 7.20 -3.41
C GLN A 64 -7.88 8.73 -3.33
N THR A 65 -7.62 9.32 -2.16
CA THR A 65 -7.47 10.78 -1.98
C THR A 65 -6.35 11.33 -2.87
N ARG A 66 -5.22 10.63 -2.95
CA ARG A 66 -4.09 11.04 -3.81
C ARG A 66 -4.42 10.91 -5.30
N GLN A 67 -5.21 9.91 -5.68
CA GLN A 67 -5.69 9.73 -7.05
C GLN A 67 -6.69 10.80 -7.48
N ALA A 68 -7.61 11.17 -6.59
CA ALA A 68 -8.55 12.26 -6.84
C ALA A 68 -7.80 13.56 -7.13
N TYR A 69 -6.73 13.83 -6.38
CA TYR A 69 -5.85 14.98 -6.63
C TYR A 69 -5.15 14.90 -8.00
N ARG A 70 -4.71 13.72 -8.43
CA ARG A 70 -4.01 13.53 -9.72
C ARG A 70 -4.94 13.59 -10.93
N LYS A 71 -6.21 13.17 -10.80
CA LYS A 71 -7.21 13.25 -11.88
C LYS A 71 -7.81 14.66 -12.05
N ALA A 72 -7.71 15.51 -11.04
CA ALA A 72 -8.23 16.87 -11.05
C ALA A 72 -7.21 17.94 -11.53
N SER A 73 -6.02 17.51 -11.98
CA SER A 73 -4.92 18.39 -12.42
C SER A 73 -4.57 18.20 -13.88
#